data_AF-B1BYW4-F1
#
_entry.id   AF-B1BYW4-F1
#
_cell.length_a   1.000
_cell.length_b   1.000
_cell.length_c   1.000
_cell.angle_alpha   90.00
_cell.angle_beta   90.00
_cell.angle_gamma   90.00
#
_symmetry.space_group_name_H-M   'P 1'
#
loop_
_entity.id
_entity.type
_entity.pdbx_description
1 polymer ?
#
loop_
_entity_poly.entity_id
_entity_poly.type
_entity_poly.pdbx_seq_one_letter_code
_entity_poly.pdbx_strand_id
1 'polypeptide(L)'
;MMNSFFQLLWQRIMNIGKIPLCNGLASRAPHFFGICFPLCYRCLFIVLGCFITLIICYRKKIKISLWIILLCVIPMIFDGGIQTFFGIISTNVRRSITGGLFGFGIGAFLSKLYMYLDEKG
;
A
#
# COMPACT_ATOMS: atom_id res chain seq x y z
N MET A 1 -8.33 20.50 30.69
CA MET A 1 -7.84 20.59 29.29
C MET A 1 -7.45 19.19 28.85
N MET A 2 -8.11 18.63 27.82
CA MET A 2 -7.71 17.33 27.29
C MET A 2 -6.42 17.52 26.47
N ASN A 3 -5.38 16.74 26.76
CA ASN A 3 -4.08 16.82 26.10
C ASN A 3 -4.24 16.63 24.58
N SER A 4 -3.51 17.43 23.77
CA SER A 4 -3.53 17.41 22.30
C SER A 4 -3.41 16.01 21.70
N PHE A 5 -2.59 15.14 22.32
CA PHE A 5 -2.46 13.73 21.94
C PHE A 5 -3.79 12.96 22.07
N PHE A 6 -4.48 13.12 23.20
CA PHE A 6 -5.77 12.47 23.43
C PHE A 6 -6.84 12.99 22.47
N GLN A 7 -6.81 14.27 22.11
CA GLN A 7 -7.73 14.83 21.11
C GLN A 7 -7.52 14.18 19.73
N LEU A 8 -6.26 14.01 19.30
CA LEU A 8 -5.94 13.36 18.02
C LEU A 8 -6.38 11.88 18.01
N LEU A 9 -6.11 11.15 19.10
CA LEU A 9 -6.55 9.75 19.23
C LEU A 9 -8.07 9.65 19.19
N TRP A 10 -8.76 10.50 19.94
CA TRP A 10 -10.21 10.53 19.97
C TRP A 10 -10.80 10.82 18.59
N GLN A 11 -10.24 11.81 17.88
CA GLN A 11 -10.65 12.13 16.51
C GLN A 11 -10.44 10.94 15.56
N ARG A 12 -9.33 10.19 15.67
CA ARG A 12 -9.11 9.01 14.83
C ARG A 12 -10.12 7.89 15.11
N ILE A 13 -10.42 7.63 16.38
CA ILE A 13 -11.40 6.61 16.78
C ILE A 13 -12.79 6.97 16.25
N MET A 14 -13.24 8.22 16.43
CA MET A 14 -14.57 8.68 15.99
C MET A 14 -14.78 8.66 14.46
N ASN A 15 -13.68 8.55 13.72
CA ASN A 15 -13.63 8.56 12.26
C ASN A 15 -13.38 7.18 11.63
N ILE A 16 -13.24 6.13 12.46
CA ILE A 16 -13.21 4.74 11.97
C ILE A 16 -14.50 4.48 11.18
N GLY A 17 -14.35 3.91 9.99
CA GLY A 17 -15.48 3.62 9.10
C GLY A 17 -16.03 4.83 8.35
N LYS A 18 -15.53 6.06 8.58
CA LYS A 18 -15.94 7.27 7.87
C LYS A 18 -14.89 7.77 6.89
N ILE A 19 -13.62 7.70 7.28
CA ILE A 19 -12.47 8.09 6.44
C ILE A 19 -11.35 7.06 6.60
N PRO A 20 -10.50 6.86 5.57
CA PRO A 20 -9.35 5.98 5.70
C PRO A 20 -8.31 6.59 6.64
N LEU A 21 -7.65 5.75 7.42
CA LEU A 21 -6.61 6.13 8.38
C LEU A 21 -5.33 6.66 7.71
N CYS A 22 -5.12 6.32 6.43
CA CYS A 22 -3.90 6.67 5.70
C CYS A 22 -3.89 8.11 5.18
N ASN A 23 -4.91 8.54 4.42
CA ASN A 23 -4.94 9.87 3.82
C ASN A 23 -6.17 10.70 4.22
N GLY A 24 -7.08 10.16 5.03
CA GLY A 24 -8.27 10.86 5.50
C GLY A 24 -9.32 11.18 4.43
N LEU A 25 -9.19 10.66 3.20
CA LEU A 25 -10.07 10.99 2.09
C LEU A 25 -10.97 9.80 1.72
N ALA A 26 -12.22 9.84 2.19
CA ALA A 26 -13.22 8.80 1.95
C ALA A 26 -13.37 8.47 0.45
N SER A 27 -13.41 9.48 -0.43
CA SER A 27 -13.52 9.29 -1.89
C SER A 27 -12.41 8.44 -2.52
N ARG A 28 -11.31 8.23 -1.81
CA ARG A 28 -10.15 7.44 -2.26
C ARG A 28 -10.10 6.05 -1.61
N ALA A 29 -11.12 5.65 -0.86
CA ALA A 29 -11.19 4.35 -0.19
C ALA A 29 -12.39 3.52 -0.69
N PRO A 30 -12.29 2.18 -0.70
CA PRO A 30 -13.44 1.31 -0.87
C PRO A 30 -14.48 1.55 0.22
N HIS A 31 -15.75 1.39 -0.13
CA HIS A 31 -16.85 1.39 0.84
C HIS A 31 -17.60 0.07 0.75
N PHE A 32 -17.77 -0.59 1.89
CA PHE A 32 -18.51 -1.84 2.00
C PHE A 32 -19.67 -1.63 2.97
N PHE A 33 -20.90 -1.91 2.53
CA PHE A 33 -22.11 -1.72 3.35
C PHE A 33 -22.21 -0.32 3.99
N GLY A 34 -21.80 0.72 3.26
CA GLY A 34 -21.77 2.11 3.75
C GLY A 34 -20.60 2.46 4.68
N ILE A 35 -19.71 1.51 4.99
CA ILE A 35 -18.53 1.72 5.85
C ILE A 35 -17.30 1.96 4.97
N CYS A 36 -16.60 3.07 5.20
CA CYS A 36 -15.33 3.39 4.57
C CYS A 36 -14.22 2.47 5.08
N PHE A 37 -13.52 1.81 4.16
CA PHE A 37 -12.39 0.95 4.49
C PHE A 37 -11.24 1.77 5.11
N PRO A 38 -10.49 1.24 6.11
CA PRO A 38 -9.44 1.99 6.80
C PRO A 38 -8.24 2.36 5.91
N LEU A 39 -8.13 1.78 4.72
CA LEU A 39 -7.08 2.06 3.75
C LEU A 39 -7.67 2.58 2.43
N CYS A 40 -7.04 3.60 1.86
CA CYS A 40 -7.32 4.03 0.49
C CYS A 40 -6.93 2.93 -0.51
N TYR A 41 -7.49 2.99 -1.73
CA TYR A 41 -7.20 2.03 -2.80
C TYR A 41 -5.70 1.79 -3.01
N ARG A 42 -4.87 2.84 -2.97
CA ARG A 42 -3.42 2.69 -3.14
C ARG A 42 -2.82 1.83 -2.02
N CYS A 43 -3.06 2.19 -0.76
CA CYS A 43 -2.52 1.47 0.39
C CYS A 43 -3.04 0.04 0.49
N LEU A 44 -4.34 -0.17 0.22
CA LEU A 44 -4.95 -1.48 0.21
C LEU A 44 -4.23 -2.41 -0.77
N PHE A 45 -4.03 -1.97 -2.01
CA PHE A 45 -3.41 -2.80 -3.03
C PHE A 45 -1.88 -2.96 -2.86
N ILE A 46 -1.18 -2.01 -2.22
CA ILE A 46 0.21 -2.25 -1.78
C ILE A 46 0.26 -3.41 -0.80
N VAL A 47 -0.58 -3.38 0.24
CA VAL A 47 -0.59 -4.41 1.29
C VAL A 47 -0.96 -5.77 0.70
N LEU A 48 -2.04 -5.83 -0.09
CA LEU A 48 -2.47 -7.07 -0.75
C LEU A 48 -1.39 -7.62 -1.69
N GLY A 49 -0.84 -6.79 -2.58
CA GLY A 49 0.20 -7.20 -3.52
C GLY A 49 1.47 -7.67 -2.80
N CYS A 50 1.90 -6.97 -1.75
CA CYS A 50 3.07 -7.34 -0.97
C CYS A 50 2.86 -8.69 -0.27
N PHE A 51 1.74 -8.85 0.43
CA PHE A 51 1.44 -10.08 1.18
C PHE A 51 1.31 -11.30 0.26
N ILE A 52 0.54 -11.17 -0.83
CA ILE A 52 0.35 -12.25 -1.81
C ILE A 52 1.69 -12.66 -2.44
N THR A 53 2.46 -11.69 -2.93
CA THR A 53 3.75 -11.98 -3.58
C THR A 53 4.76 -12.57 -2.62
N LEU A 54 4.86 -12.04 -1.40
CA LEU A 54 5.76 -12.57 -0.37
C LEU A 54 5.48 -14.05 -0.10
N ILE A 55 4.22 -14.42 0.12
CA ILE A 55 3.81 -15.81 0.37
C ILE A 55 4.12 -16.70 -0.82
N ILE A 56 3.72 -16.29 -2.03
CA ILE A 56 3.89 -17.11 -3.24
C ILE A 56 5.38 -17.30 -3.54
N CYS A 57 6.14 -16.21 -3.61
CA CYS A 57 7.56 -16.27 -3.96
C CYS A 57 8.36 -17.05 -2.91
N TYR A 58 8.09 -16.88 -1.62
CA TYR A 58 8.82 -17.59 -0.58
C TYR A 58 8.48 -19.09 -0.59
N ARG A 59 7.18 -19.46 -0.63
CA ARG A 59 6.76 -20.87 -0.62
C ARG A 59 7.17 -21.64 -1.86
N LYS A 60 7.18 -20.98 -3.02
CA LYS A 60 7.58 -21.58 -4.30
C LYS A 60 9.06 -21.36 -4.63
N LYS A 61 9.82 -20.72 -3.72
CA LYS A 61 11.23 -20.33 -3.90
C LYS A 61 11.49 -19.60 -5.24
N ILE A 62 10.55 -18.76 -5.66
CA ILE A 62 10.63 -17.98 -6.91
C ILE A 62 11.49 -16.74 -6.68
N LYS A 63 12.62 -16.65 -7.38
CA LYS A 63 13.53 -15.50 -7.34
C LYS A 63 13.23 -14.54 -8.49
N ILE A 64 12.54 -13.43 -8.20
CA ILE A 64 12.29 -12.37 -9.19
C ILE A 64 13.58 -11.55 -9.42
N SER A 65 13.81 -11.15 -10.67
CA SER A 65 14.96 -10.30 -11.02
C SER A 65 14.79 -8.88 -10.46
N LEU A 66 15.90 -8.22 -10.11
CA LEU A 66 15.85 -6.85 -9.59
C LEU A 66 15.28 -5.86 -10.62
N TRP A 67 15.51 -6.10 -11.91
CA TRP A 67 14.95 -5.29 -12.99
C TRP A 67 13.42 -5.32 -13.02
N ILE A 68 12.80 -6.49 -12.86
CA ILE A 68 11.34 -6.62 -12.81
C ILE A 68 10.80 -5.92 -11.54
N ILE A 69 11.47 -6.09 -10.40
CA ILE A 69 11.09 -5.42 -9.14
C ILE A 69 11.08 -3.90 -9.35
N LEU A 70 12.15 -3.34 -9.91
CA LEU A 70 12.25 -1.90 -10.17
C LEU A 70 11.15 -1.41 -11.12
N LEU A 71 10.90 -2.16 -12.20
CA LEU A 71 9.84 -1.84 -13.17
C LEU A 71 8.45 -1.79 -12.51
N CYS A 72 8.18 -2.67 -11.54
CA CYS A 72 6.90 -2.69 -10.83
C CYS A 72 6.75 -1.56 -9.79
N VAL A 73 7.86 -1.08 -9.21
CA VAL A 73 7.85 -0.03 -8.18
C VAL A 73 7.68 1.37 -8.80
N ILE A 74 8.35 1.62 -9.92
CA ILE A 74 8.42 2.94 -10.56
C ILE A 74 7.05 3.58 -10.86
N PRO A 75 6.05 2.88 -11.44
CA PRO A 75 4.77 3.49 -11.81
C PRO A 75 4.04 4.17 -10.64
N MET A 76 4.15 3.61 -9.44
CA MET A 76 3.49 4.19 -8.27
C MET A 76 4.22 5.39 -7.71
N ILE A 77 5.55 5.41 -7.79
CA ILE A 77 6.36 6.58 -7.42
C ILE A 77 5.98 7.76 -8.32
N PHE A 78 5.85 7.54 -9.63
CA PHE A 78 5.39 8.59 -10.54
C PHE A 78 3.93 8.98 -10.32
N ASP A 79 3.00 8.03 -10.23
CA ASP A 79 1.58 8.34 -9.98
C ASP A 79 1.36 9.07 -8.64
N GLY A 80 2.06 8.65 -7.59
CA GLY A 80 2.04 9.28 -6.27
C GLY A 80 2.71 10.64 -6.27
N GLY A 81 3.91 10.73 -6.84
CA GLY A 81 4.69 11.96 -6.93
C GLY A 81 3.97 13.03 -7.74
N ILE A 82 3.43 12.69 -8.91
CA ILE A 82 2.66 13.60 -9.74
C ILE A 82 1.44 14.14 -8.97
N GLN A 83 0.73 13.27 -8.25
CA GLN A 83 -0.41 13.69 -7.44
C GLN A 83 0.01 14.62 -6.28
N THR A 84 1.16 14.35 -5.64
CA THR A 84 1.63 15.12 -4.48
C THR A 84 2.21 16.47 -4.88
N PHE A 85 3.06 16.52 -5.90
CA PHE A 85 3.81 17.72 -6.28
C PHE A 85 3.06 18.61 -7.29
N PHE A 86 2.21 18.03 -8.14
CA PHE A 86 1.53 18.75 -9.23
C PHE A 86 0.00 18.75 -9.08
N GLY A 87 -0.54 18.13 -8.03
CA GLY A 87 -1.98 18.12 -7.76
C GLY A 87 -2.84 17.33 -8.76
N ILE A 88 -2.23 16.65 -9.73
CA ILE A 88 -2.95 15.88 -10.75
C ILE A 88 -3.57 14.63 -10.09
N ILE A 89 -4.89 14.64 -9.93
CA ILE A 89 -5.63 13.63 -9.17
C ILE A 89 -5.59 12.27 -9.88
N SER A 90 -5.13 11.24 -9.18
CA SER A 90 -5.21 9.85 -9.65
C SER A 90 -6.66 9.31 -9.62
N THR A 91 -7.00 8.37 -10.48
CA THR A 91 -8.27 7.64 -10.38
C THR A 91 -8.14 6.46 -9.41
N ASN A 92 -9.25 5.99 -8.83
CA ASN A 92 -9.18 4.84 -7.90
C ASN A 92 -8.69 3.56 -8.59
N VAL A 93 -9.00 3.37 -9.87
CA VAL A 93 -8.46 2.28 -10.70
C VAL A 93 -6.93 2.41 -10.83
N ARG A 94 -6.44 3.59 -11.21
CA ARG A 94 -4.99 3.84 -11.33
C ARG A 94 -4.26 3.64 -10.01
N ARG A 95 -4.82 4.14 -8.90
CA ARG A 95 -4.30 3.90 -7.53
C ARG A 95 -4.20 2.41 -7.19
N SER A 96 -5.19 1.62 -7.57
CA SER A 96 -5.24 0.18 -7.31
C SER A 96 -4.16 -0.55 -8.12
N ILE A 97 -4.04 -0.24 -9.41
CA ILE A 97 -3.05 -0.85 -10.30
C ILE A 97 -1.63 -0.50 -9.87
N THR A 98 -1.31 0.79 -9.72
CA THR A 98 0.04 1.22 -9.36
C THR A 98 0.40 0.77 -7.93
N GLY A 99 -0.55 0.84 -6.99
CA GLY A 99 -0.40 0.30 -5.65
C GLY A 99 -0.11 -1.21 -5.64
N GLY A 100 -0.85 -1.98 -6.43
CA GLY A 100 -0.67 -3.43 -6.56
C GLY A 100 0.68 -3.81 -7.17
N LEU A 101 1.10 -3.14 -8.23
CA LEU A 101 2.42 -3.33 -8.84
C LEU A 101 3.55 -3.02 -7.85
N PHE A 102 3.44 -1.91 -7.12
CA PHE A 102 4.42 -1.57 -6.10
C PHE A 102 4.44 -2.62 -4.97
N GLY A 103 3.25 -3.05 -4.50
CA GLY A 103 3.12 -4.14 -3.54
C GLY A 103 3.82 -5.41 -4.02
N PHE A 104 3.60 -5.81 -5.28
CA PHE A 104 4.30 -6.94 -5.89
C PHE A 104 5.82 -6.76 -5.87
N GLY A 105 6.34 -5.59 -6.29
CA GLY A 105 7.78 -5.31 -6.29
C GLY A 105 8.39 -5.42 -4.89
N ILE A 106 7.76 -4.82 -3.88
CA ILE A 106 8.23 -4.90 -2.48
C ILE A 106 8.16 -6.33 -1.95
N GLY A 107 7.04 -7.05 -2.17
CA GLY A 107 6.90 -8.44 -1.73
C GLY A 107 7.94 -9.36 -2.36
N ALA A 108 8.22 -9.19 -3.65
CA ALA A 108 9.26 -9.93 -4.36
C ALA A 108 10.67 -9.61 -3.84
N PHE A 109 10.96 -8.34 -3.56
CA PHE A 109 12.23 -7.93 -2.96
C PHE A 109 12.44 -8.54 -1.57
N LEU A 110 11.44 -8.43 -0.70
CA LEU A 110 11.48 -9.01 0.65
C LEU A 110 11.66 -10.53 0.59
N SER A 111 10.90 -11.21 -0.27
CA SER A 111 11.03 -12.66 -0.44
C SER A 111 12.44 -13.07 -0.88
N LYS A 112 13.02 -12.34 -1.85
CA LYS A 112 14.39 -12.56 -2.30
C LYS A 112 15.42 -12.34 -1.19
N LEU A 113 15.25 -11.29 -0.40
CA LEU A 113 16.11 -11.00 0.75
C LEU A 113 16.03 -12.11 1.80
N TYR A 114 14.82 -12.55 2.17
CA TYR A 114 14.64 -13.65 3.12
C TYR A 114 15.28 -14.95 2.62
N MET A 115 15.09 -15.32 1.36
CA MET A 115 15.75 -16.51 0.79
C MET A 115 17.28 -16.41 0.81
N TYR A 116 17.85 -15.23 0.55
CA TYR A 116 19.29 -15.02 0.60
C TYR A 116 19.85 -15.16 2.03
N LEU A 117 19.09 -14.73 3.04
CA LEU A 117 19.46 -14.88 4.45
C LEU A 117 19.32 -16.35 4.90
N ASP A 118 18.27 -17.04 4.47
CA ASP A 118 17.99 -18.47 4.73
C ASP A 118 19.09 -19.38 4.14
N GLU A 119 19.65 -19.03 2.98
CA GLU A 119 20.77 -19.76 2.35
C GLU A 119 22.12 -19.55 3.07
N LYS A 120 22.21 -18.56 3.97
CA LYS A 120 23.45 -18.17 4.64
C LYS A 120 23.50 -18.49 6.13
N GLY A 121 22.36 -18.78 6.76
CA GLY A 121 22.25 -19.21 8.15
C GLY A 121 22.40 -20.71 8.27
#